data_AF-A0A0F8WIV2-F1
#
_entry.id   AF-A0A0F8WIV2-F1
#
_cell.length_a   1.000
_cell.length_b   1.000
_cell.length_c   1.000
_cell.angle_alpha   90.00
_cell.angle_beta   90.00
_cell.angle_gamma   90.00
#
_symmetry.space_group_name_H-M   'P 1'
#
loop_
_entity.id
_entity.type
_entity.pdbx_description
1 polymer ?
#
loop_
_entity_poly.entity_id
_entity_poly.type
_entity_poly.pdbx_seq_one_letter_code
_entity_poly.pdbx_strand_id
1 'polypeptide(L)'
;IAGLNSLTGLDWKECANNNQLHRDLLRMTIDLGAPVNGLDQLESMLCDYQSLINGKYYVGHDIDRDQAQLELERIRNPILDILWEARQQIFDERLLGEIGGWSEVRSHLNGVYKNRRRIINDFSDIKVVETV
;
A
#
# COMPACT_ATOMS: atom_id res chain seq x y z
N ILE A 1 -3.83 -4.43 -18.14
CA ILE A 1 -3.63 -4.01 -16.72
C ILE A 1 -4.88 -3.30 -16.22
N ALA A 2 -5.58 -3.86 -15.23
CA ALA A 2 -6.85 -3.29 -14.72
C ALA A 2 -6.61 -1.97 -13.94
N GLY A 3 -5.49 -1.87 -13.22
CA GLY A 3 -5.05 -0.64 -12.57
C GLY A 3 -4.84 0.52 -13.54
N LEU A 4 -4.17 0.25 -14.66
CA LEU A 4 -3.92 1.23 -15.71
C LEU A 4 -5.20 1.72 -16.38
N ASN A 5 -6.11 0.81 -16.71
CA ASN A 5 -7.45 1.15 -17.23
C ASN A 5 -8.22 2.09 -16.28
N SER A 6 -8.12 1.87 -14.96
CA SER A 6 -8.76 2.75 -13.97
C SER A 6 -8.09 4.12 -13.87
N LEU A 7 -6.77 4.17 -14.07
CA LEU A 7 -6.00 5.41 -14.02
C LEU A 7 -6.20 6.28 -15.27
N THR A 8 -6.20 5.67 -16.45
CA THR A 8 -6.18 6.40 -17.73
C THR A 8 -7.55 6.47 -18.42
N GLY A 9 -8.49 5.60 -18.06
CA GLY A 9 -9.77 5.45 -18.74
C GLY A 9 -9.70 4.73 -20.10
N LEU A 10 -8.49 4.35 -20.56
CA LEU A 10 -8.28 3.62 -21.82
C LEU A 10 -8.72 2.16 -21.69
N ASP A 11 -9.12 1.52 -22.79
CA ASP A 11 -9.56 0.13 -22.74
C ASP A 11 -8.43 -0.85 -22.34
N TRP A 12 -8.81 -2.05 -21.87
CA TRP A 12 -7.85 -3.03 -21.38
C TRP A 12 -6.83 -3.49 -22.45
N LYS A 13 -7.25 -3.64 -23.71
CA LYS A 13 -6.36 -4.07 -24.81
C LYS A 13 -5.37 -2.96 -25.14
N GLU A 14 -5.82 -1.71 -25.17
CA GLU A 14 -4.93 -0.56 -25.37
C GLU A 14 -3.92 -0.45 -24.23
N CYS A 15 -4.39 -0.56 -22.98
CA CYS A 15 -3.53 -0.59 -21.82
C CYS A 15 -2.53 -1.76 -21.86
N ALA A 16 -2.92 -2.94 -22.33
CA ALA A 16 -2.04 -4.11 -22.34
C ALA A 16 -0.95 -4.04 -23.41
N ASN A 17 -1.20 -3.36 -24.54
CA ASN A 17 -0.27 -3.36 -25.68
C ASN A 17 0.55 -2.07 -25.83
N ASN A 18 0.24 -1.02 -25.05
CA ASN A 18 0.93 0.26 -25.16
C ASN A 18 2.21 0.30 -24.28
N ASN A 19 3.29 -0.30 -24.75
CA ASN A 19 4.58 -0.33 -24.04
C ASN A 19 5.14 1.07 -23.73
N GLN A 20 4.82 2.07 -24.56
CA GLN A 20 5.31 3.44 -24.33
C GLN A 20 4.62 4.06 -23.10
N LEU A 21 3.30 3.91 -22.99
CA LEU A 21 2.53 4.36 -21.81
C LEU A 21 3.10 3.80 -20.51
N HIS A 22 3.47 2.53 -20.49
CA HIS A 22 4.04 1.89 -19.30
C HIS A 22 5.40 2.48 -18.92
N ARG A 23 6.26 2.73 -19.92
CA ARG A 23 7.56 3.37 -19.72
C ARG A 23 7.43 4.81 -19.25
N ASP A 24 6.49 5.56 -19.82
CA ASP A 24 6.23 6.94 -19.46
C ASP A 24 5.73 7.05 -18.01
N LEU A 25 4.83 6.14 -17.59
CA LEU A 25 4.37 6.08 -16.21
C LEU A 25 5.46 5.62 -15.23
N LEU A 26 6.28 4.65 -15.61
CA LEU A 26 7.45 4.26 -14.82
C LEU A 26 8.38 5.45 -14.61
N ARG A 27 8.68 6.17 -15.69
CA ARG A 27 9.53 7.36 -15.65
C ARG A 27 8.93 8.46 -14.79
N MET A 28 7.65 8.76 -14.97
CA MET A 28 6.94 9.75 -14.16
C MET A 28 6.96 9.40 -12.67
N THR A 29 6.73 8.13 -12.31
CA THR A 29 6.77 7.69 -10.90
C THR A 29 8.17 7.89 -10.29
N ILE A 30 9.22 7.57 -11.05
CA ILE A 30 10.61 7.82 -10.64
C ILE A 30 10.89 9.33 -10.49
N ASP A 31 10.47 10.14 -11.46
CA ASP A 31 10.72 11.58 -11.49
C ASP A 31 9.97 12.31 -10.34
N LEU A 32 8.84 11.76 -9.89
CA LEU A 32 8.10 12.22 -8.70
C LEU A 32 8.70 11.75 -7.36
N GLY A 33 9.81 11.02 -7.38
CA GLY A 33 10.51 10.58 -6.18
C GLY A 33 9.92 9.33 -5.51
N ALA A 34 9.08 8.57 -6.21
CA ALA A 34 8.54 7.29 -5.75
C ALA A 34 9.15 6.13 -6.57
N PRO A 35 10.46 5.83 -6.42
CA PRO A 35 11.11 4.85 -7.27
C PRO A 35 10.48 3.47 -7.11
N VAL A 36 10.22 2.82 -8.24
CA VAL A 36 9.75 1.43 -8.32
C VAL A 36 10.76 0.59 -9.11
N ASN A 37 10.92 -0.66 -8.72
CA ASN A 37 11.86 -1.63 -9.27
C ASN A 37 11.29 -2.30 -10.53
N GLY A 38 11.01 -1.49 -11.56
CA GLY A 38 10.55 -1.95 -12.86
C GLY A 38 9.03 -2.04 -13.01
N LEU A 39 8.61 -2.59 -14.15
CA LEU A 39 7.22 -2.59 -14.59
C LEU A 39 6.31 -3.50 -13.75
N ASP A 40 6.81 -4.63 -13.26
CA ASP A 40 6.00 -5.57 -12.47
C ASP A 40 5.58 -4.94 -11.14
N GLN A 41 6.48 -4.19 -10.49
CA GLN A 41 6.15 -3.47 -9.27
C GLN A 41 5.18 -2.32 -9.56
N LEU A 42 5.38 -1.58 -10.65
CA LEU A 42 4.43 -0.55 -11.09
C LEU A 42 3.04 -1.13 -11.33
N GLU A 43 2.93 -2.26 -12.03
CA GLU A 43 1.66 -2.93 -12.29
C GLU A 43 0.97 -3.36 -10.99
N SER A 44 1.73 -3.95 -10.06
CA SER A 44 1.22 -4.35 -8.75
C SER A 44 0.64 -3.14 -7.99
N MET A 45 1.39 -2.04 -7.92
CA MET A 45 0.92 -0.80 -7.29
C MET A 45 -0.34 -0.23 -7.95
N LEU A 46 -0.44 -0.28 -9.28
CA LEU A 46 -1.64 0.17 -9.99
C LEU A 46 -2.85 -0.72 -9.69
N CYS A 47 -2.64 -2.02 -9.51
CA CYS A 47 -3.70 -2.96 -9.10
C CYS A 47 -4.17 -2.69 -7.67
N ASP A 48 -3.25 -2.40 -6.74
CA ASP A 48 -3.58 -2.02 -5.37
C ASP A 48 -4.34 -0.70 -5.33
N TYR A 49 -3.91 0.29 -6.12
CA TYR A 49 -4.62 1.56 -6.28
C TYR A 49 -6.05 1.38 -6.80
N GLN A 50 -6.25 0.52 -7.81
CA GLN A 50 -7.60 0.19 -8.27
C GLN A 50 -8.43 -0.50 -7.19
N SER A 51 -7.83 -1.40 -6.41
CA SER A 51 -8.51 -2.07 -5.29
C SER A 51 -8.94 -1.06 -4.22
N LEU A 52 -8.10 -0.06 -3.92
CA LEU A 52 -8.42 1.07 -3.05
C LEU A 52 -9.62 1.89 -3.57
N ILE A 53 -9.61 2.30 -4.85
CA ILE A 53 -10.71 3.03 -5.49
C ILE A 53 -12.02 2.23 -5.44
N ASN A 54 -11.93 0.92 -5.69
CA ASN A 54 -13.09 0.04 -5.69
C ASN A 54 -13.59 -0.33 -4.28
N GLY A 55 -12.89 0.13 -3.24
CA GLY A 55 -13.23 -0.12 -1.85
C GLY A 55 -12.99 -1.55 -1.39
N LYS A 56 -12.12 -2.28 -2.10
CA LYS A 56 -11.67 -3.62 -1.74
C LYS A 56 -10.44 -3.59 -0.82
N TYR A 57 -9.85 -2.41 -0.64
CA TYR A 57 -8.59 -2.21 0.07
C TYR A 57 -8.61 -0.91 0.88
N TYR A 58 -7.69 -0.80 1.84
CA TYR A 58 -7.32 0.44 2.53
C TYR A 58 -5.80 0.58 2.59
N VAL A 59 -5.33 1.81 2.78
CA VAL A 59 -3.90 2.10 2.90
C VAL A 59 -3.37 1.54 4.22
N GLY A 60 -2.40 0.61 4.14
CA GLY A 60 -1.88 -0.14 5.28
C GLY A 60 -2.42 -1.56 5.41
N HIS A 61 -3.30 -2.03 4.52
CA HIS A 61 -3.82 -3.40 4.59
C HIS A 61 -2.72 -4.47 4.52
N ASP A 62 -1.75 -4.36 3.60
CA ASP A 62 -0.61 -5.30 3.54
C ASP A 62 0.22 -5.28 4.82
N ILE A 63 0.43 -4.09 5.38
CA ILE A 63 1.17 -3.90 6.63
C ILE A 63 0.48 -4.67 7.76
N ASP A 64 -0.84 -4.60 7.87
CA ASP A 64 -1.61 -5.35 8.87
C ASP A 64 -1.65 -6.86 8.57
N ARG A 65 -1.77 -7.25 7.29
CA ARG A 65 -1.74 -8.67 6.88
C ARG A 65 -0.41 -9.32 7.23
N ASP A 66 0.69 -8.65 6.91
CA ASP A 66 2.04 -9.15 7.12
C ASP A 66 2.35 -9.22 8.63
N GLN A 67 1.82 -8.30 9.44
CA GLN A 67 1.87 -8.40 10.90
C GLN A 67 1.21 -9.70 11.39
N ALA A 68 -0.05 -9.94 10.99
CA ALA A 68 -0.79 -11.12 11.40
C ALA A 68 -0.07 -12.42 10.99
N GLN A 69 0.52 -12.45 9.79
CA GLN A 69 1.30 -13.59 9.32
C GLN A 69 2.57 -13.79 10.16
N LEU A 70 3.33 -12.73 10.42
CA LEU A 70 4.54 -12.80 11.23
C LEU A 70 4.21 -13.28 12.65
N GLU A 71 3.16 -12.75 13.28
CA GLU A 71 2.74 -13.18 14.63
C GLU A 71 2.40 -14.68 14.70
N LEU A 72 1.69 -15.20 13.69
CA LEU A 72 1.33 -16.63 13.61
C LEU A 72 2.55 -17.54 13.40
N GLU A 73 3.52 -17.11 12.62
CA GLU A 73 4.66 -17.93 12.23
C GLU A 73 5.88 -17.77 13.14
N ARG A 74 5.98 -16.70 13.93
CA ARG A 74 7.16 -16.38 14.76
C ARG A 74 7.58 -17.51 15.70
N ILE A 75 6.59 -18.24 16.24
CA ILE A 75 6.82 -19.39 17.13
C ILE A 75 7.63 -20.50 16.44
N ARG A 76 7.58 -20.58 15.10
CA ARG A 76 8.14 -21.68 14.31
C ARG A 76 9.47 -21.34 13.64
N ASN A 77 9.85 -20.06 13.56
CA ASN A 77 11.05 -19.65 12.84
C ASN A 77 11.69 -18.38 13.45
N PRO A 78 12.82 -18.52 14.17
CA PRO A 78 13.55 -17.39 14.76
C PRO A 78 14.03 -16.32 13.76
N ILE A 79 14.14 -16.63 12.47
CA ILE A 79 14.48 -15.62 11.44
C ILE A 79 13.38 -14.54 11.36
N LEU A 80 12.15 -14.86 11.74
CA LEU A 80 11.04 -13.91 11.70
C LEU A 80 11.18 -12.79 12.74
N ASP A 81 12.02 -12.97 13.78
CA ASP A 81 12.34 -11.88 14.71
C ASP A 81 13.12 -10.76 13.99
N ILE A 82 14.02 -11.12 13.06
CA ILE A 82 14.75 -10.13 12.25
C ILE A 82 13.80 -9.35 11.34
N LEU A 83 12.81 -10.04 10.74
CA LEU A 83 11.80 -9.39 9.91
C LEU A 83 10.90 -8.46 10.74
N TRP A 84 10.57 -8.87 11.97
CA TRP A 84 9.82 -8.05 12.91
C TRP A 84 10.58 -6.78 13.29
N GLU A 85 11.87 -6.89 13.63
CA GLU A 85 12.72 -5.74 13.92
C GLU A 85 12.87 -4.81 12.71
N ALA A 86 13.10 -5.37 11.52
CA ALA A 86 13.21 -4.59 10.29
C ALA A 86 11.92 -3.83 9.98
N ARG A 87 10.77 -4.47 10.15
CA ARG A 87 9.45 -3.85 10.01
C ARG A 87 9.32 -2.61 10.90
N GLN A 88 9.67 -2.71 12.18
CA GLN A 88 9.59 -1.60 13.13
C GLN A 88 10.53 -0.43 12.80
N GLN A 89 11.61 -0.68 12.06
CA GLN A 89 12.55 0.36 11.63
C GLN A 89 12.16 1.01 10.29
N ILE A 90 11.51 0.26 9.41
CA ILE A 90 11.18 0.69 8.04
C ILE A 90 9.87 1.47 8.00
N PHE A 91 8.84 0.99 8.68
CA PHE A 91 7.53 1.62 8.65
C PHE A 91 7.41 2.68 9.74
N ASP A 92 6.64 3.72 9.42
CA ASP A 92 6.22 4.70 10.41
C ASP A 92 5.36 4.03 11.49
N GLU A 93 5.57 4.39 12.76
CA GLU A 93 4.89 3.81 13.92
C GLU A 93 3.36 3.86 13.82
N ARG A 94 2.79 4.84 13.12
CA ARG A 94 1.34 4.99 12.95
C ARG A 94 0.72 3.91 12.07
N LEU A 95 1.55 3.23 11.28
CA LEU A 95 1.12 2.12 10.43
C LEU A 95 1.26 0.77 11.16
N LEU A 96 1.90 0.73 12.32
CA LEU A 96 2.22 -0.49 13.06
C LEU A 96 1.14 -0.83 14.08
N GLY A 97 0.44 -1.95 13.87
CA GLY A 97 -0.63 -2.38 14.76
C GLY A 97 -0.16 -2.81 16.14
N GLU A 98 1.06 -3.33 16.23
CA GLU A 98 1.70 -3.66 17.50
C GLU A 98 1.94 -2.43 18.40
N ILE A 99 1.98 -1.23 17.81
CA ILE A 99 2.04 0.06 18.54
C ILE A 99 0.64 0.64 18.72
N GLY A 100 -0.18 0.58 17.68
CA GLY A 100 -1.51 1.19 17.65
C GLY A 100 -2.64 0.35 18.28
N GLY A 101 -2.34 -0.85 18.77
CA GLY A 101 -3.28 -1.70 19.52
C GLY A 101 -4.19 -2.58 18.67
N TRP A 102 -3.79 -2.93 17.44
CA TRP A 102 -4.48 -3.92 16.60
C TRP A 102 -3.52 -5.00 16.11
N SER A 103 -4.01 -6.23 15.98
CA SER A 103 -3.23 -7.39 15.53
C SER A 103 -3.77 -8.04 14.26
N GLU A 104 -4.93 -7.56 13.78
CA GLU A 104 -5.61 -8.14 12.63
C GLU A 104 -5.82 -7.09 11.54
N VAL A 105 -6.05 -7.58 10.32
CA VAL A 105 -6.49 -6.75 9.20
C VAL A 105 -7.77 -6.01 9.57
N ARG A 106 -7.70 -4.68 9.55
CA ARG A 106 -8.81 -3.77 9.83
C ARG A 106 -9.80 -3.69 8.66
N SER A 107 -10.44 -4.81 8.33
CA SER A 107 -11.35 -4.94 7.17
C SER A 107 -12.51 -3.92 7.15
N HIS A 108 -12.89 -3.39 8.31
CA HIS A 108 -13.88 -2.31 8.44
C HIS A 108 -13.43 -0.97 7.80
N LEU A 109 -12.13 -0.80 7.53
CA LEU A 109 -11.58 0.36 6.81
C LEU A 109 -11.68 0.21 5.28
N ASN A 110 -11.99 -0.98 4.78
CA ASN A 110 -12.24 -1.18 3.36
C ASN A 110 -13.38 -0.26 2.90
N GLY A 111 -13.18 0.38 1.74
CA GLY A 111 -14.19 1.27 1.17
C GLY A 111 -14.23 2.67 1.79
N VAL A 112 -13.41 2.99 2.80
CA VAL A 112 -13.34 4.38 3.28
C VAL A 112 -12.95 5.34 2.16
N TYR A 113 -11.92 5.01 1.38
CA TYR A 113 -11.53 5.85 0.24
C TYR A 113 -12.65 5.94 -0.80
N LYS A 114 -13.28 4.81 -1.16
CA LYS A 114 -14.42 4.79 -2.10
C LYS A 114 -15.58 5.69 -1.65
N ASN A 115 -15.95 5.62 -0.37
CA ASN A 115 -17.15 6.25 0.16
C ASN A 115 -16.93 7.71 0.55
N ARG A 116 -15.72 8.05 1.02
CA ARG A 116 -15.42 9.34 1.64
C ARG A 116 -14.28 10.11 0.98
N ARG A 117 -13.62 9.52 -0.03
CA ARG A 117 -12.41 10.08 -0.68
C ARG A 117 -11.31 10.44 0.32
N ARG A 118 -11.25 9.70 1.44
CA ARG A 118 -10.28 9.88 2.50
C ARG A 118 -9.33 8.69 2.54
N ILE A 119 -8.04 8.98 2.60
CA ILE A 119 -7.01 7.98 2.88
C ILE A 119 -6.97 7.81 4.40
N ILE A 120 -6.91 6.58 4.87
CA ILE A 120 -6.74 6.28 6.30
C ILE A 120 -5.24 6.24 6.60
N ASN A 121 -4.84 6.80 7.75
CA ASN A 121 -3.44 6.91 8.15
C ASN A 121 -2.62 7.79 7.19
N ASP A 122 -3.28 8.68 6.44
CA ASP A 122 -2.53 9.75 5.80
C ASP A 122 -1.94 10.64 6.90
N PHE A 123 -0.80 11.28 6.62
CA PHE A 123 -0.09 12.09 7.61
C PHE A 123 -0.94 13.27 8.15
N SER A 124 -2.16 13.49 7.63
CA SER A 124 -3.11 14.47 8.15
C SER A 124 -3.94 13.96 9.35
N ASP A 125 -3.96 12.64 9.58
CA ASP A 125 -4.47 12.04 10.82
C ASP A 125 -3.52 12.28 12.02
N ILE A 126 -2.31 12.75 11.75
CA ILE A 126 -1.44 13.34 12.76
C ILE A 126 -1.99 14.73 13.07
N LYS A 127 -2.64 14.90 14.22
CA LYS A 127 -2.56 16.19 14.89
C LYS A 127 -1.09 16.43 15.13
N VAL A 128 -0.46 17.31 14.35
CA VAL A 128 0.88 17.82 14.61
C VAL A 128 0.89 18.20 16.08
N VAL A 129 1.56 17.39 16.91
CA VAL A 129 1.81 17.75 18.29
C VAL A 129 2.78 18.89 18.16
N GLU A 130 2.32 20.13 18.38
CA GLU A 130 3.24 21.24 18.56
C GLU A 130 4.19 20.83 19.67
N THR A 131 5.46 20.67 19.32
CA THR A 131 6.52 20.41 20.28
C THR A 131 6.56 21.61 21.22
N VAL A 132 6.19 21.38 22.48
CA VAL A 132 6.25 22.36 23.58
C VAL A 132 7.70 22.73 23.86
#